data_AF-A0A0S3SQ58-F1
#
_entry.id   AF-A0A0S3SQ58-F1
#
_cell.length_a   1.000
_cell.length_b   1.000
_cell.length_c   1.000
_cell.angle_alpha   90.00
_cell.angle_beta   90.00
_cell.angle_gamma   90.00
#
_symmetry.space_group_name_H-M   'P 1'
#
loop_
_entity.id
_entity.type
_entity.pdbx_description
1 polymer ?
#
loop_
_entity_poly.entity_id
_entity_poly.type
_entity_poly.pdbx_seq_one_letter_code
_entity_poly.pdbx_strand_id
1 'polypeptide(L)'
;MYDRIAREKKKEEARQQALLRKRSKVLQRKLPRPLVASLELIRNSLIRIDGDKNSFVPTTSIEQADEIIRRELLTLLEHNNAKYPLYDKVNKEKKKGVNGFSG
;
A
#
# COMPACT_ATOMS: atom_id res chain seq x y z
N MET A 1 44.18 -14.78 7.51
CA MET A 1 43.83 -13.33 7.57
C MET A 1 42.74 -12.89 6.58
N TYR A 2 42.54 -13.57 5.44
CA TYR A 2 41.48 -13.24 4.46
C TYR A 2 40.05 -13.26 5.01
N ASP A 3 39.78 -14.19 5.91
CA ASP A 3 38.45 -14.44 6.47
C ASP A 3 37.92 -13.28 7.34
N ARG A 4 38.84 -12.47 7.89
CA ARG A 4 38.52 -11.30 8.72
C ARG A 4 38.10 -10.10 7.86
N ILE A 5 38.79 -9.91 6.72
CA ILE A 5 38.51 -8.83 5.76
C ILE A 5 37.17 -9.06 5.06
N ALA A 6 36.85 -10.31 4.70
CA ALA A 6 35.58 -10.67 4.10
C ALA A 6 34.37 -10.37 5.03
N ARG A 7 34.52 -10.62 6.34
CA ARG A 7 33.47 -10.33 7.32
C ARG A 7 33.25 -8.83 7.53
N GLU A 8 34.32 -8.05 7.64
CA GLU A 8 34.21 -6.60 7.79
C GLU A 8 33.57 -5.95 6.56
N LYS A 9 33.96 -6.35 5.33
CA LYS A 9 33.31 -5.88 4.10
C LYS A 9 31.83 -6.21 4.06
N LYS A 10 31.45 -7.44 4.40
CA LYS A 10 30.03 -7.87 4.41
C LYS A 10 29.19 -7.07 5.42
N LYS A 11 29.79 -6.69 6.56
CA LYS A 11 29.15 -5.86 7.59
C LYS A 11 28.96 -4.43 7.12
N GLU A 12 29.94 -3.88 6.41
CA GLU A 12 29.89 -2.53 5.85
C GLU A 12 28.90 -2.44 4.69
N GLU A 13 28.87 -3.45 3.82
CA GLU A 13 27.85 -3.60 2.76
C GLU A 13 26.44 -3.71 3.35
N ALA A 14 26.26 -4.48 4.43
CA ALA A 14 24.97 -4.56 5.11
C ALA A 14 24.53 -3.20 5.68
N ARG A 15 25.46 -2.39 6.20
CA ARG A 15 25.17 -1.01 6.64
C ARG A 15 24.75 -0.12 5.48
N GLN A 16 25.45 -0.17 4.35
CA GLN A 16 25.10 0.60 3.16
C GLN A 16 23.73 0.18 2.61
N GLN A 17 23.46 -1.13 2.51
CA GLN A 17 22.16 -1.63 2.09
C GLN A 17 21.04 -1.20 3.05
N ALA A 18 21.27 -1.23 4.36
CA ALA A 18 20.30 -0.75 5.34
C ALA A 18 20.01 0.75 5.17
N LEU A 19 21.03 1.56 4.88
CA LEU A 19 20.90 2.99 4.65
C LEU A 19 20.11 3.30 3.36
N LEU A 20 20.37 2.55 2.28
CA LEU A 20 19.60 2.63 1.04
C LEU A 20 18.14 2.23 1.24
N ARG A 21 17.87 1.16 2.00
CA ARG A 21 16.50 0.75 2.37
C ARG A 21 15.80 1.83 3.20
N LYS A 22 16.50 2.45 4.16
CA LYS A 22 15.96 3.60 4.92
C LYS A 22 15.59 4.77 4.00
N ARG A 23 16.48 5.14 3.07
CA ARG A 23 16.22 6.21 2.10
C ARG A 23 15.03 5.89 1.19
N SER A 24 14.95 4.65 0.68
CA SER A 24 13.83 4.17 -0.12
C SER A 24 12.50 4.20 0.67
N LYS A 25 12.53 3.80 1.95
CA LYS A 25 11.36 3.84 2.85
C LYS A 25 10.85 5.27 3.09
N VAL A 26 11.75 6.26 3.21
CA VAL A 26 11.38 7.67 3.35
C VAL A 26 10.72 8.20 2.08
N LEU A 27 11.23 7.84 0.91
CA LEU A 27 10.64 8.21 -0.38
C LEU A 27 9.26 7.57 -0.56
N GLN A 28 9.11 6.28 -0.24
CA GLN A 28 7.81 5.59 -0.28
C GLN A 28 6.75 6.22 0.65
N ARG A 29 7.16 6.82 1.77
CA ARG A 29 6.25 7.57 2.65
C ARG A 29 5.78 8.91 2.07
N LYS A 30 6.57 9.52 1.18
CA LYS A 30 6.26 10.78 0.51
C LYS A 30 5.48 10.59 -0.79
N LEU A 31 5.44 9.39 -1.34
CA LEU A 31 4.62 9.09 -2.51
C LEU A 31 3.13 9.19 -2.15
N PRO A 32 2.29 9.79 -3.01
CA PRO A 32 0.85 9.81 -2.82
C PRO A 32 0.35 8.37 -2.77
N ARG A 33 -0.29 8.00 -1.66
CA ARG A 33 -0.89 6.67 -1.51
C ARG A 33 -2.19 6.61 -2.30
N PRO A 34 -2.56 5.44 -2.84
CA PRO A 34 -3.89 5.24 -3.39
C PRO A 34 -4.95 5.49 -2.32
N LEU A 35 -6.06 6.11 -2.72
CA LEU A 35 -7.17 6.43 -1.83
C LEU A 35 -7.72 5.14 -1.22
N VAL A 36 -8.03 5.15 0.08
CA VAL A 36 -8.68 3.99 0.74
C VAL A 36 -10.01 3.65 0.07
N ALA A 37 -10.72 4.65 -0.46
CA ALA A 37 -11.93 4.48 -1.25
C ALA A 37 -11.73 3.57 -2.49
N SER A 38 -10.53 3.55 -3.10
CA SER A 38 -10.23 2.66 -4.23
C SER A 38 -10.25 1.19 -3.85
N LEU A 39 -9.94 0.84 -2.59
CA LEU A 39 -10.00 -0.55 -2.10
C LEU A 39 -11.43 -1.04 -1.95
N GLU A 40 -12.28 -0.21 -1.39
CA GLU A 40 -13.71 -0.54 -1.21
C GLU A 40 -14.40 -0.70 -2.57
N LEU A 41 -14.07 0.14 -3.56
CA LEU A 41 -14.58 0.00 -4.92
C LEU A 41 -14.18 -1.34 -5.56
N ILE A 42 -12.92 -1.76 -5.41
CA ILE A 42 -12.44 -3.05 -5.93
C ILE A 42 -13.10 -4.23 -5.20
N ARG A 43 -13.19 -4.18 -3.87
CA ARG A 43 -13.90 -5.20 -3.07
C ARG A 43 -15.35 -5.34 -3.47
N ASN A 44 -16.07 -4.23 -3.60
CA ASN A 44 -17.48 -4.23 -3.99
C ASN A 44 -17.67 -4.78 -5.41
N SER A 45 -16.73 -4.50 -6.32
CA SER A 45 -16.74 -5.09 -7.65
C SER A 45 -16.57 -6.61 -7.63
N LEU A 46 -15.68 -7.15 -6.80
CA LEU A 46 -15.47 -8.59 -6.68
C LEU A 46 -16.67 -9.30 -6.04
N ILE A 47 -17.32 -8.67 -5.06
CA ILE A 47 -18.53 -9.20 -4.41
C ILE A 47 -19.69 -9.31 -5.41
N ARG A 48 -19.87 -8.33 -6.30
CA ARG A 48 -20.90 -8.39 -7.36
C ARG A 48 -20.64 -9.55 -8.32
N ILE A 49 -19.39 -9.73 -8.74
CA ILE A 49 -19.00 -10.85 -9.61
C ILE A 49 -19.31 -12.19 -8.92
N ASP A 50 -18.95 -12.36 -7.64
CA ASP A 50 -19.24 -13.59 -6.89
C ASP A 50 -20.75 -13.86 -6.72
N GLY A 51 -21.57 -12.81 -6.59
CA GLY A 51 -23.04 -12.93 -6.53
C GLY A 51 -23.68 -13.29 -7.89
N ASP A 52 -23.08 -12.84 -8.99
CA ASP A 52 -23.56 -13.07 -10.36
C ASP A 52 -23.05 -14.40 -10.97
N LYS A 53 -22.27 -15.21 -10.23
CA LYS A 53 -21.79 -16.54 -10.65
C LYS A 53 -22.90 -17.57 -10.91
N ASN A 54 -24.14 -17.24 -10.56
CA ASN A 54 -25.35 -17.98 -10.95
C ASN A 54 -25.93 -17.55 -12.31
N SER A 55 -25.22 -16.73 -13.09
CA SER A 55 -25.60 -16.39 -14.45
C SER A 55 -25.61 -17.64 -15.34
N PHE A 56 -26.70 -17.83 -16.09
CA PHE A 56 -26.84 -18.90 -17.08
C PHE A 56 -25.80 -18.82 -18.21
N VAL A 57 -25.15 -17.65 -18.36
CA VAL A 57 -24.10 -17.43 -19.36
C VAL A 57 -22.73 -17.60 -18.69
N PRO A 58 -21.88 -18.52 -19.18
CA PRO A 58 -20.52 -18.70 -18.67
C PRO A 58 -19.71 -17.41 -18.77
N THR A 59 -19.02 -17.04 -17.69
CA THR A 59 -18.06 -15.92 -17.68
C THR A 59 -17.02 -16.10 -18.77
N THR A 60 -16.77 -15.02 -19.51
CA THR A 60 -15.77 -15.01 -20.58
C THR A 60 -14.35 -15.05 -20.02
N SER A 61 -13.38 -15.49 -20.83
CA SER A 61 -11.96 -15.53 -20.41
C SER A 61 -11.40 -14.15 -20.06
N ILE A 62 -11.92 -13.09 -20.68
CA ILE A 62 -11.55 -11.70 -20.41
C ILE A 62 -12.04 -11.28 -19.01
N GLU A 63 -13.28 -11.62 -18.66
CA GLU A 63 -13.84 -11.33 -17.33
C GLU A 63 -13.11 -12.10 -16.24
N GLN A 64 -12.74 -13.36 -16.49
CA GLN A 64 -11.93 -14.16 -15.55
C GLN A 64 -10.55 -13.54 -15.32
N ALA A 65 -9.88 -13.11 -16.40
CA ALA A 65 -8.59 -12.43 -16.28
C ALA A 65 -8.71 -11.12 -15.49
N ASP A 66 -9.75 -10.33 -15.75
CA ASP A 66 -10.02 -9.10 -15.02
C ASP A 66 -10.32 -9.36 -13.53
N GLU A 67 -11.10 -10.41 -13.20
CA GLU A 67 -11.35 -10.83 -11.81
C GLU A 67 -10.04 -11.17 -11.09
N ILE A 68 -9.16 -11.96 -11.73
CA ILE A 68 -7.85 -12.34 -11.16
C ILE A 68 -6.99 -11.10 -10.93
N ILE A 69 -6.90 -10.21 -11.93
CA ILE A 69 -6.13 -8.97 -11.84
C ILE A 69 -6.64 -8.11 -10.67
N ARG A 70 -7.96 -7.99 -10.52
CA ARG A 70 -8.57 -7.22 -9.41
C ARG A 70 -8.29 -7.85 -8.04
N ARG A 71 -8.34 -9.18 -7.90
CA ARG A 71 -8.01 -9.90 -6.65
C ARG A 71 -6.55 -9.71 -6.25
N GLU A 72 -5.63 -9.86 -7.19
CA GLU A 72 -4.19 -9.66 -6.94
C GLU A 72 -3.88 -8.19 -6.61
N LEU A 73 -4.46 -7.25 -7.35
CA LEU A 73 -4.32 -5.82 -7.08
C LEU A 73 -4.81 -5.46 -5.68
N LEU A 74 -5.97 -5.99 -5.27
CA LEU A 74 -6.50 -5.77 -3.93
C LEU A 74 -5.51 -6.23 -2.86
N THR A 75 -4.97 -7.45 -3.01
CA THR A 75 -4.00 -8.05 -2.07
C THR A 75 -2.73 -7.20 -1.96
N LEU A 76 -2.18 -6.75 -3.08
CA LEU A 76 -0.99 -5.88 -3.11
C LEU A 76 -1.22 -4.56 -2.37
N LEU A 77 -2.38 -3.93 -2.59
CA LEU A 77 -2.71 -2.65 -1.98
C LEU A 77 -3.00 -2.79 -0.48
N GLU A 78 -3.69 -3.85 -0.06
CA GLU A 78 -3.91 -4.17 1.35
C GLU A 78 -2.59 -4.37 2.10
N HIS A 79 -1.67 -5.14 1.53
CA HIS A 79 -0.34 -5.33 2.10
C HIS A 79 0.46 -4.02 2.16
N ASN A 80 0.37 -3.17 1.13
CA ASN A 80 1.02 -1.86 1.15
C ASN A 80 0.47 -0.96 2.27
N ASN A 81 -0.85 -0.92 2.44
CA ASN A 81 -1.51 -0.15 3.48
C ASN A 81 -1.19 -0.67 4.88
N ALA A 82 -1.17 -1.99 5.10
CA ALA A 82 -0.78 -2.59 6.37
C ALA A 82 0.69 -2.27 6.74
N LYS A 83 1.59 -2.31 5.75
CA LYS A 83 3.01 -1.99 5.95
C LYS A 83 3.26 -0.52 6.26
N TYR A 84 2.34 0.35 5.88
CA TYR A 84 2.50 1.79 5.98
C TYR A 84 1.16 2.51 6.20
N PRO A 85 0.60 2.45 7.42
CA PRO A 85 -0.68 3.05 7.74
C PRO A 85 -0.65 4.58 7.65
N LEU A 86 -1.75 5.17 7.20
CA LEU A 86 -1.93 6.63 7.05
C LEU A 86 -2.16 7.38 8.38
N TYR A 87 -2.24 6.67 9.51
CA TYR A 87 -2.73 7.18 10.80
C TYR A 87 -1.81 8.18 11.52
N ASP A 88 -0.70 8.63 10.90
CA ASP A 88 0.16 9.68 11.49
C ASP A 88 -0.30 11.12 11.17
N LYS A 89 -1.37 11.33 10.38
CA LYS A 89 -1.79 12.68 9.95
C LYS A 89 -3.21 13.13 10.32
N VAL A 90 -3.99 12.32 11.03
CA VAL A 90 -5.35 12.75 11.43
C VAL A 90 -5.33 13.72 12.63
N ASN A 91 -4.18 13.95 13.27
CA ASN A 91 -4.08 14.77 14.48
C ASN A 91 -3.44 16.16 14.32
N LYS A 92 -3.30 16.71 13.10
CA LYS A 92 -2.71 18.06 12.91
C LYS A 92 -3.46 19.06 12.03
N GLU A 93 -4.61 18.71 11.43
CA GLU A 93 -5.30 19.64 10.50
C GLU A 93 -6.75 19.99 10.88
N LYS A 94 -7.22 19.66 12.09
CA LYS A 94 -8.54 20.12 12.61
C LYS A 94 -8.47 21.06 13.82
N LYS A 95 -7.38 21.83 13.98
CA LYS A 95 -7.31 22.93 14.97
C LYS A 95 -6.76 24.22 14.37
N LYS A 96 -7.34 24.72 13.28
CA LYS A 96 -7.29 26.15 12.92
C LYS A 96 -8.55 26.53 12.15
N GLY A 97 -9.55 27.01 12.87
CA GLY A 97 -10.77 27.54 12.30
C GLY A 97 -11.74 27.91 13.40
N VAL A 98 -12.03 29.21 13.52
CA VAL A 98 -12.97 29.85 14.45
C VAL A 98 -12.39 30.20 15.84
N ASN A 99 -11.57 31.25 15.90
CA ASN A 99 -11.73 32.22 16.99
C ASN A 99 -12.65 33.31 16.47
N GLY A 100 -13.89 33.28 16.96
CA GLY A 100 -14.84 34.38 16.79
C GLY A 100 -14.36 35.62 17.53
N PHE A 101 -14.69 36.76 16.93
CA PHE A 101 -14.75 38.07 17.57
C PHE A 101 -15.45 38.01 18.93
N SER A 102 -14.81 38.56 19.96
CA SER A 102 -15.46 39.08 21.17
C SER A 102 -14.51 40.07 21.84
N GLY A 103 -14.92 41.33 21.96
CA GLY A 103 -14.16 42.42 22.57
C GLY A 103 -14.21 43.68 21.73
#